data_AF-A0A2W6AU33-F1
#
_entry.id   AF-A0A2W6AU33-F1
#
_cell.length_a   1.000
_cell.length_b   1.000
_cell.length_c   1.000
_cell.angle_alpha   90.00
_cell.angle_beta   90.00
_cell.angle_gamma   90.00
#
_symmetry.space_group_name_H-M   'P 1'
#
loop_
_entity.id
_entity.type
_entity.pdbx_description
1 polymer ?
#
loop_
_entity_poly.entity_id
_entity_poly.type
_entity_poly.pdbx_seq_one_letter_code
_entity_poly.pdbx_strand_id
1 'polypeptide(L)'
;MKTGEMELVRGRGNVYRDFGRSNAGLEQARAMIAAKIITILDERKLSTRDAEKLTGVSHSEFSRIRNAQLRRFTLDRMIAVLGKLDEDVEVNVTFTPRQHGAHATPHVR
;
A
#
# COMPACT_ATOMS: atom_id res chain seq x y z
N MET A 1 24.46 2.41 -26.18
CA MET A 1 24.12 2.75 -24.78
C MET A 1 25.31 2.39 -23.91
N LYS A 2 25.84 3.30 -23.09
CA LYS A 2 26.87 2.95 -22.10
C LYS A 2 26.18 2.20 -20.96
N THR A 3 26.55 0.94 -20.75
CA THR A 3 26.17 0.16 -19.58
C THR A 3 27.01 0.67 -18.41
N GLY A 4 26.50 1.64 -17.66
CA GLY A 4 27.08 2.00 -16.38
C GLY A 4 26.87 0.84 -15.40
N GLU A 5 27.88 0.48 -14.62
CA GLU A 5 27.72 -0.44 -13.50
C GLU A 5 26.68 0.15 -12.54
N MET A 6 25.53 -0.49 -12.43
CA MET A 6 24.48 -0.14 -11.49
C MET A 6 24.62 -1.06 -10.29
N GLU A 7 24.94 -0.51 -9.12
CA GLU A 7 25.00 -1.27 -7.88
C GLU A 7 23.59 -1.77 -7.50
N LEU A 8 23.45 -3.09 -7.35
CA LEU A 8 22.21 -3.71 -6.89
C LEU A 8 22.17 -3.75 -5.36
N VAL A 9 21.30 -2.94 -4.76
CA VAL A 9 21.11 -2.89 -3.30
C VAL A 9 19.89 -3.71 -2.89
N ARG A 10 20.05 -4.57 -1.87
CA ARG A 10 18.93 -5.35 -1.31
C ARG A 10 18.00 -4.44 -0.50
N GLY A 11 16.72 -4.38 -0.88
CA GLY A 11 15.70 -3.63 -0.14
C GLY A 11 15.37 -4.24 1.23
N ARG A 12 14.92 -3.39 2.16
CA ARG A 12 14.58 -3.79 3.56
C ARG A 12 13.10 -4.16 3.71
N GLY A 13 12.45 -4.58 2.62
CA GLY A 13 11.04 -4.99 2.60
C GLY A 13 10.03 -3.83 2.53
N ASN A 14 10.41 -2.60 2.88
CA ASN A 14 9.61 -1.39 2.62
C ASN A 14 10.42 -0.42 1.75
N VAL A 15 10.12 -0.44 0.45
CA VAL A 15 10.79 0.42 -0.54
C VAL A 15 10.64 1.92 -0.23
N TYR A 16 9.54 2.35 0.37
CA TYR A 16 9.34 3.75 0.77
C TYR A 16 10.27 4.15 1.91
N ARG A 17 10.60 3.22 2.82
CA ARG A 17 11.58 3.43 3.88
C ARG A 17 12.99 3.50 3.32
N ASP A 18 13.28 2.69 2.31
CA ASP A 18 14.54 2.70 1.58
C ASP A 18 14.77 4.03 0.86
N PHE A 19 13.70 4.64 0.36
CA PHE A 19 13.73 5.99 -0.20
C PHE A 19 13.53 7.14 0.82
N GLY A 20 13.59 6.87 2.13
CA GLY A 20 13.52 7.91 3.16
C GLY A 20 12.19 8.66 3.23
N ARG A 21 11.07 8.04 2.81
CA ARG A 21 9.74 8.67 2.91
C ARG A 21 9.29 8.73 4.36
N SER A 22 8.87 9.91 4.81
CA SER A 22 8.41 10.15 6.20
C SER A 22 7.28 9.21 6.63
N ASN A 23 6.32 8.96 5.75
CA ASN A 23 5.17 8.09 6.01
C ASN A 23 5.28 6.72 5.33
N ALA A 24 6.50 6.15 5.28
CA ALA A 24 6.78 4.91 4.54
C ALA A 24 5.85 3.74 4.86
N GLY A 25 5.43 3.57 6.12
CA GLY A 25 4.49 2.51 6.51
C GLY A 25 3.10 2.71 5.89
N LEU A 26 2.60 3.95 5.90
CA LEU A 26 1.30 4.29 5.32
C LEU A 26 1.31 4.16 3.79
N GLU A 27 2.39 4.61 3.14
CA GLU A 27 2.55 4.44 1.69
C GLU A 27 2.61 2.95 1.30
N GLN A 28 3.34 2.13 2.07
CA GLN A 28 3.37 0.69 1.87
C GLN A 28 1.99 0.06 2.05
N ALA A 29 1.25 0.42 3.11
CA ALA A 29 -0.08 -0.11 3.34
C ALA A 29 -1.04 0.21 2.18
N ARG A 30 -1.04 1.46 1.68
CA ARG A 30 -1.82 1.81 0.48
C ARG A 30 -1.40 0.99 -0.73
N ALA A 31 -0.09 0.84 -0.97
CA ALA A 31 0.42 0.09 -2.11
C ALA A 31 0.00 -1.40 -2.06
N MET A 32 0.04 -2.01 -0.87
CA MET A 32 -0.40 -3.40 -0.68
C MET A 32 -1.90 -3.58 -0.96
N ILE A 33 -2.74 -2.66 -0.45
CA ILE A 33 -4.19 -2.72 -0.71
C ILE A 33 -4.48 -2.47 -2.20
N ALA A 34 -3.81 -1.50 -2.82
CA ALA A 34 -3.92 -1.26 -4.27
C ALA A 34 -3.55 -2.49 -5.08
N ALA A 35 -2.43 -3.16 -4.75
CA ALA A 35 -2.01 -4.38 -5.42
C ALA A 35 -3.10 -5.46 -5.32
N LYS A 36 -3.69 -5.67 -4.13
CA LYS A 36 -4.77 -6.65 -3.96
C LYS A 36 -6.01 -6.30 -4.79
N ILE A 37 -6.42 -5.03 -4.82
CA ILE A 37 -7.53 -4.55 -5.66
C ILE A 37 -7.22 -4.84 -7.14
N ILE A 38 -6.03 -4.50 -7.63
CA ILE A 38 -5.62 -4.73 -9.01
C ILE A 38 -5.65 -6.23 -9.34
N THR A 39 -5.11 -7.07 -8.46
CA THR A 39 -5.14 -8.53 -8.61
C THR A 39 -6.57 -9.05 -8.75
N ILE A 40 -7.52 -8.62 -7.90
CA ILE A 40 -8.92 -9.05 -8.00
C ILE A 40 -9.54 -8.60 -9.34
N LEU A 41 -9.27 -7.38 -9.77
CA LEU A 41 -9.75 -6.88 -11.07
C LEU A 41 -9.19 -7.72 -12.22
N ASP A 42 -7.91 -8.10 -12.17
CA ASP A 42 -7.23 -8.87 -13.21
C ASP A 42 -7.71 -10.34 -13.24
N GLU A 43 -7.81 -11.00 -12.08
CA GLU A 43 -8.29 -12.38 -11.94
C GLU A 43 -9.74 -12.53 -12.45
N ARG A 44 -10.59 -11.55 -12.14
CA ARG A 44 -11.98 -11.51 -12.58
C ARG A 44 -12.17 -10.88 -13.97
N LYS A 45 -11.07 -10.45 -14.61
CA LYS A 45 -11.04 -9.77 -15.93
C LYS A 45 -11.99 -8.56 -16.01
N LEU A 46 -12.12 -7.82 -14.91
CA LEU A 46 -12.99 -6.65 -14.83
C LEU A 46 -12.32 -5.43 -15.43
N SER A 47 -13.03 -4.74 -16.34
CA SER A 47 -12.68 -3.36 -16.68
C SER A 47 -13.02 -2.43 -15.52
N THR A 48 -12.45 -1.23 -15.49
CA THR A 48 -12.80 -0.23 -14.46
C THR A 48 -14.26 0.20 -14.51
N ARG A 49 -14.90 0.11 -15.70
CA ARG A 49 -16.33 0.39 -15.87
C ARG A 49 -17.21 -0.76 -15.41
N ASP A 50 -16.77 -2.00 -15.58
CA ASP A 50 -17.52 -3.16 -15.08
C ASP A 50 -17.43 -3.24 -13.55
N ALA A 51 -16.25 -2.93 -12.98
CA ALA A 51 -16.08 -2.79 -11.55
C ALA A 51 -16.97 -1.67 -10.97
N GLU A 52 -17.13 -0.55 -11.68
CA GLU A 52 -18.05 0.52 -11.29
C GLU A 52 -19.51 0.04 -11.26
N LYS A 53 -19.96 -0.66 -12.30
CA LYS A 53 -21.31 -1.24 -12.32
C LYS A 53 -21.55 -2.25 -11.20
N LEU A 54 -20.54 -3.05 -10.88
CA LEU A 54 -20.62 -4.09 -9.85
C LEU A 54 -20.65 -3.50 -8.42
N THR A 55 -19.83 -2.48 -8.15
CA THR A 55 -19.53 -2.02 -6.78
C THR A 55 -20.13 -0.65 -6.44
N GLY A 56 -20.54 0.12 -7.46
CA GLY A 56 -20.90 1.53 -7.35
C GLY A 56 -19.72 2.46 -7.03
N VAL A 57 -18.48 1.97 -7.02
CA VAL A 57 -17.27 2.79 -6.89
C VAL A 57 -16.92 3.37 -8.26
N SER A 58 -16.60 4.67 -8.33
CA SER A 58 -16.43 5.31 -9.63
C SER A 58 -15.30 4.68 -10.46
N HIS A 59 -15.48 4.59 -11.78
CA HIS A 59 -14.41 4.10 -12.66
C HIS A 59 -13.13 4.93 -12.52
N SER A 60 -13.26 6.23 -12.17
CA SER A 60 -12.15 7.15 -11.95
C SER A 60 -11.28 6.73 -10.76
N GLU A 61 -11.88 6.20 -9.69
CA GLU A 61 -11.15 5.70 -8.53
C GLU A 61 -10.37 4.43 -8.89
N PHE A 62 -11.00 3.47 -9.56
CA PHE A 62 -10.31 2.27 -10.04
C PHE A 62 -9.17 2.59 -11.00
N SER A 63 -9.35 3.57 -11.89
CA SER A 63 -8.29 4.03 -12.79
C SER A 63 -7.10 4.60 -12.02
N ARG A 64 -7.32 5.44 -11.00
CA ARG A 64 -6.24 5.97 -10.14
C ARG A 64 -5.52 4.85 -9.39
N ILE A 65 -6.26 3.87 -8.87
CA ILE A 65 -5.67 2.72 -8.17
C ILE A 65 -4.77 1.92 -9.12
N ARG A 66 -5.25 1.56 -10.32
CA ARG A 66 -4.45 0.87 -11.34
C ARG A 66 -3.18 1.64 -11.74
N ASN A 67 -3.25 2.96 -11.77
CA ASN A 67 -2.11 3.82 -12.08
C ASN A 67 -1.24 4.17 -10.85
N ALA A 68 -1.43 3.49 -9.72
CA ALA A 68 -0.72 3.73 -8.46
C ALA A 68 -0.77 5.19 -7.97
N GLN A 69 -1.82 5.94 -8.32
CA GLN A 69 -2.05 7.32 -7.90
C GLN A 69 -2.75 7.36 -6.53
N LEU A 70 -2.07 6.85 -5.50
CA LEU A 70 -2.68 6.53 -4.20
C LEU A 70 -2.68 7.67 -3.19
N ARG A 71 -1.96 8.77 -3.46
CA ARG A 71 -1.74 9.88 -2.49
C ARG A 71 -3.02 10.50 -1.93
N ARG A 72 -4.13 10.44 -2.68
CA ARG A 72 -5.43 11.03 -2.29
C ARG A 72 -6.34 10.06 -1.54
N PHE A 73 -5.98 8.78 -1.48
CA PHE A 73 -6.81 7.77 -0.83
C PHE A 73 -6.46 7.66 0.65
N THR A 74 -7.48 7.64 1.49
CA THR A 74 -7.36 7.18 2.88
C THR A 74 -7.31 5.65 2.88
N LEU A 75 -6.68 5.04 3.90
CA LEU A 75 -6.70 3.58 4.04
C LEU A 75 -8.13 3.05 4.16
N ASP A 76 -8.96 3.72 4.96
CA ASP A 76 -10.38 3.42 5.12
C ASP A 76 -11.12 3.34 3.78
N ARG A 77 -10.94 4.34 2.90
CA ARG A 77 -11.55 4.31 1.58
C ARG A 77 -11.07 3.13 0.75
N MET A 78 -9.79 2.78 0.82
CA MET A 78 -9.26 1.63 0.08
C MET A 78 -9.79 0.30 0.60
N ILE A 79 -9.94 0.16 1.92
CA ILE A 79 -10.56 -1.02 2.54
C ILE A 79 -12.03 -1.14 2.11
N ALA A 80 -12.78 -0.04 2.10
CA ALA A 80 -14.16 -0.03 1.63
C ALA A 80 -14.30 -0.40 0.15
N VAL A 81 -13.37 0.04 -0.71
CA VAL A 81 -13.34 -0.38 -2.12
C VAL A 81 -13.03 -1.88 -2.25
N LEU A 82 -12.09 -2.39 -1.45
CA LEU A 82 -11.71 -3.80 -1.45
C LEU A 82 -12.88 -4.69 -1.00
N GLY A 83 -13.55 -4.36 0.10
CA GLY A 83 -14.71 -5.11 0.60
C GLY A 83 -15.90 -5.12 -0.36
N LYS A 84 -16.07 -4.07 -1.18
CA LYS A 84 -17.09 -4.05 -2.24
C LYS A 84 -16.73 -4.94 -3.44
N LEU A 85 -15.45 -5.17 -3.68
CA LEU A 85 -15.00 -6.08 -4.74
C LEU A 85 -15.06 -7.53 -4.27
N ASP A 86 -14.75 -7.78 -3.01
CA ASP A 86 -14.60 -9.12 -2.49
C ASP A 86 -14.96 -9.16 -0.99
N GLU A 87 -16.11 -9.75 -0.69
CA GLU A 87 -16.63 -9.85 0.68
C GLU A 87 -15.84 -10.85 1.54
N ASP A 88 -15.05 -11.74 0.92
CA ASP A 88 -14.22 -12.73 1.60
C ASP A 88 -12.84 -12.18 2.01
N VAL A 89 -12.57 -10.89 1.76
CA VAL A 89 -11.27 -10.29 2.12
C VAL A 89 -11.25 -9.88 3.59
N GLU A 90 -10.37 -10.54 4.35
CA GLU A 90 -10.06 -10.16 5.73
C GLU A 90 -8.94 -9.12 5.79
N VAL A 91 -9.16 -8.05 6.57
CA VAL A 91 -8.15 -7.01 6.85
C VAL A 91 -7.80 -7.02 8.33
N ASN A 92 -6.61 -7.52 8.64
CA ASN A 92 -6.09 -7.56 10.01
C ASN A 92 -5.24 -6.31 10.32
N VAL A 93 -5.64 -5.56 11.35
CA VAL A 93 -4.88 -4.41 11.87
C VAL A 93 -4.39 -4.75 13.28
N THR A 94 -3.06 -4.85 13.43
CA THR A 94 -2.43 -5.12 14.73
C THR A 94 -1.75 -3.85 15.24
N PHE A 95 -2.04 -3.47 16.48
CA PHE A 95 -1.33 -2.41 17.18
C PHE A 95 -0.28 -3.05 18.08
N THR A 96 0.99 -2.70 17.87
CA THR A 96 2.08 -3.14 18.74
C THR A 96 2.53 -1.96 19.59
N PRO A 97 2.62 -2.10 20.92
CA PRO A 97 3.16 -1.03 21.76
C PRO A 97 4.57 -0.68 21.28
N ARG A 98 4.82 0.63 21.14
CA ARG A 98 6.16 1.12 20.78
C ARG A 98 7.07 0.73 21.94
N GLN A 99 8.05 -0.14 21.69
CA GLN A 99 9.05 -0.44 22.70
C GLN A 99 9.82 0.85 22.95
N HIS A 100 9.51 1.55 24.04
CA HIS A 100 10.40 2.56 24.59
C HIS A 100 11.67 1.80 24.96
N GLY A 101 12.69 1.92 24.11
CA GLY A 101 14.03 1.50 24.47
C GLY A 101 14.35 2.13 25.81
N ALA A 102 14.73 1.29 26.78
CA ALA A 102 15.25 1.73 28.05
C ALA A 102 16.22 2.88 27.79
N HIS A 103 15.92 4.05 28.36
CA HIS A 103 16.86 5.16 28.39
C HIS A 103 18.18 4.61 28.89
N ALA A 104 19.19 4.57 28.01
CA ALA A 104 20.57 4.40 28.44
C ALA A 104 20.84 5.54 29.41
N THR A 105 20.90 5.20 30.69
CA THR A 105 21.28 6.13 31.75
C THR A 105 22.67 6.65 31.40
N PRO A 106 22.90 7.97 31.31
CA PRO A 106 24.24 8.48 31.13
C PRO A 106 25.00 8.15 32.42
N HIS A 107 25.96 7.23 32.35
CA HIS A 107 26.99 7.14 33.37
C HIS A 107 27.87 8.38 33.23
N VAL A 108 27.61 9.38 34.08
CA VAL A 108 28.56 10.47 34.34
C VAL A 108 29.54 9.95 35.40
N ARG A 109 30.83 9.95 35.05
CA ARG A 109 31.94 9.73 35.97
C ARG A 109 32.42 11.06 36.52
#